data_AF-A0A839RKZ3-F1
#
_entry.id   AF-A0A839RKZ3-F1
#
_cell.length_a   1.000
_cell.length_b   1.000
_cell.length_c   1.000
_cell.angle_alpha   90.00
_cell.angle_beta   90.00
_cell.angle_gamma   90.00
#
_symmetry.space_group_name_H-M   'P 1'
#
loop_
_entity.id
_entity.type
_entity.pdbx_description
1 polymer ?
#
loop_
_entity_poly.entity_id
_entity_poly.type
_entity_poly.pdbx_seq_one_letter_code
_entity_poly.pdbx_strand_id
1 'polypeptide(L)'
;MHVILTDTALTGQDHTTPAYLDGYGIIDSALAREIAAHAVIRPLTPSQTHPAVPADPPVLSDPVPSEPACPGDAALTYRPSRQIADQARAEHGTCQWPHCDRAAWECDLDHHDPFNHAAPEAGGRTVTANLGPLCRGHHRIKTFCGWTFTPGSHNTMVLHAPSGLTYTLYKSGPVELLTGTPPAFPAPHTAPAQLARKTRTRTQHRTARVRTERGINHATRCQNTTGTEPPF
;
A
#
# COMPACT_ATOMS: atom_id res chain seq x y z
N MET A 1 -8.33 -2.16 -20.89
CA MET A 1 -7.56 -0.95 -20.59
C MET A 1 -8.48 0.00 -19.84
N HIS A 2 -8.04 0.49 -18.68
CA HIS A 2 -8.83 1.33 -17.79
C HIS A 2 -8.04 2.60 -17.46
N VAL A 3 -8.68 3.75 -17.54
CA VAL A 3 -8.11 5.04 -17.11
C VAL A 3 -8.95 5.59 -15.98
N ILE A 4 -8.29 6.06 -14.93
CA ILE A 4 -8.90 6.71 -13.77
C ILE A 4 -8.37 8.14 -13.76
N LEU A 5 -9.28 9.10 -13.72
CA LEU A 5 -9.00 10.53 -13.69
C LEU A 5 -10.08 11.25 -12.89
N THR A 6 -9.75 12.42 -12.35
CA THR A 6 -10.73 13.27 -11.68
C THR A 6 -11.70 13.88 -12.69
N ASP A 7 -12.89 14.25 -12.22
CA ASP A 7 -13.88 14.94 -13.06
C ASP A 7 -13.31 16.26 -13.63
N THR A 8 -12.60 17.02 -12.80
CA THR A 8 -11.94 18.28 -13.24
C THR A 8 -10.87 18.07 -14.30
N ALA A 9 -10.13 16.95 -14.25
CA ALA A 9 -9.15 16.59 -15.26
C ALA A 9 -9.82 16.13 -16.57
N LEU A 10 -10.95 15.42 -16.46
CA LEU A 10 -11.76 14.97 -17.59
C LEU A 10 -12.36 16.16 -18.35
N THR A 11 -12.98 17.08 -17.64
CA THR A 11 -13.67 18.24 -18.23
C THR A 11 -12.71 19.37 -18.65
N GLY A 12 -11.44 19.28 -18.23
CA GLY A 12 -10.40 20.24 -18.59
C GLY A 12 -10.35 21.50 -17.71
N GLN A 13 -11.03 21.51 -16.56
CA GLN A 13 -10.88 22.58 -15.56
C GLN A 13 -9.51 22.51 -14.87
N ASP A 14 -8.96 21.30 -14.72
CA ASP A 14 -7.64 21.05 -14.16
C ASP A 14 -6.76 20.33 -15.18
N HIS A 15 -5.62 20.92 -15.52
CA HIS A 15 -4.65 20.32 -16.43
C HIS A 15 -3.44 19.71 -15.71
N THR A 16 -3.33 19.96 -14.40
CA THR A 16 -2.15 19.62 -13.58
C THR A 16 -2.31 18.30 -12.85
N THR A 17 -3.53 17.96 -12.42
CA THR A 17 -3.78 16.65 -11.82
C THR A 17 -3.57 15.55 -12.86
N PRO A 18 -2.67 14.59 -12.61
CA PRO A 18 -2.45 13.49 -13.55
C PRO A 18 -3.65 12.54 -13.60
N ALA A 19 -3.60 11.58 -14.51
CA ALA A 19 -4.49 10.42 -14.49
C ALA A 19 -3.69 9.15 -14.27
N TYR A 20 -4.39 8.06 -13.97
CA TYR A 20 -3.82 6.73 -13.85
C TYR A 20 -4.31 5.84 -14.99
N LEU A 21 -3.36 5.19 -15.66
CA LEU A 21 -3.61 4.17 -16.67
C LEU A 21 -3.23 2.79 -16.14
N ASP A 22 -4.21 1.90 -16.07
CA ASP A 22 -4.02 0.52 -15.64
C ASP A 22 -2.91 -0.20 -16.42
N GLY A 23 -1.97 -0.82 -15.69
CA GLY A 23 -0.81 -1.52 -16.23
C GLY A 23 0.37 -0.62 -16.64
N TYR A 24 0.19 0.71 -16.69
CA TYR A 24 1.23 1.65 -17.11
C TYR A 24 1.58 2.69 -16.04
N GLY A 25 0.64 3.03 -15.15
CA GLY A 25 0.83 4.00 -14.07
C GLY A 25 0.34 5.40 -14.42
N ILE A 26 1.03 6.42 -13.92
CA ILE A 26 0.64 7.82 -14.10
C ILE A 26 0.81 8.28 -15.56
N ILE A 27 -0.21 8.93 -16.10
CA ILE A 27 -0.20 9.61 -17.41
C ILE A 27 -0.65 11.07 -17.24
N ASP A 28 -0.32 11.91 -18.20
CA ASP A 28 -0.78 13.31 -18.20
C ASP A 28 -2.29 13.41 -18.48
N SER A 29 -2.89 14.50 -18.00
CA SER A 29 -4.33 14.72 -18.15
C SER A 29 -4.77 14.91 -19.61
N ALA A 30 -3.88 15.35 -20.51
CA ALA A 30 -4.21 15.55 -21.92
C ALA A 30 -4.35 14.20 -22.64
N LEU A 31 -3.38 13.30 -22.48
CA LEU A 31 -3.47 11.92 -22.97
C LEU A 31 -4.68 11.18 -22.38
N ALA A 32 -4.96 11.39 -21.10
CA ALA A 32 -6.14 10.79 -20.46
C ALA A 32 -7.45 11.24 -21.12
N ARG A 33 -7.57 12.53 -21.49
CA ARG A 33 -8.74 13.07 -22.21
C ARG A 33 -8.84 12.52 -23.63
N GLU A 34 -7.71 12.35 -24.33
CA GLU A 34 -7.70 11.71 -25.66
C GLU A 34 -8.24 10.27 -25.60
N ILE A 35 -7.82 9.51 -24.58
CA ILE A 35 -8.37 8.16 -24.35
C ILE A 35 -9.85 8.25 -23.99
N ALA A 36 -10.24 9.18 -23.12
CA ALA A 36 -11.62 9.34 -22.65
C ALA A 36 -12.60 9.68 -23.78
N ALA A 37 -12.17 10.42 -24.80
CA ALA A 37 -12.98 10.77 -25.97
C ALA A 37 -13.52 9.56 -26.74
N HIS A 38 -12.89 8.40 -26.59
CA HIS A 38 -13.27 7.14 -27.22
C HIS A 38 -13.66 6.05 -26.20
N ALA A 39 -13.81 6.41 -24.92
CA ALA A 39 -14.06 5.46 -23.85
C ALA A 39 -15.50 5.53 -23.32
N VAL A 40 -15.93 4.44 -22.67
CA VAL A 40 -17.13 4.45 -21.84
C VAL A 40 -16.78 5.01 -20.47
N ILE A 41 -17.33 6.18 -20.14
CA ILE A 41 -17.09 6.86 -18.87
C ILE A 41 -18.05 6.33 -17.82
N ARG A 42 -17.53 5.98 -16.64
CA ARG A 42 -18.33 5.61 -15.47
C ARG A 42 -17.88 6.42 -14.25
N PRO A 43 -18.81 7.08 -13.54
CA PRO A 43 -18.49 7.74 -12.28
C PRO A 43 -18.07 6.72 -11.23
N LEU A 44 -16.99 7.02 -10.52
CA LEU A 44 -16.61 6.31 -9.31
C LEU A 44 -17.08 7.11 -8.10
N THR A 45 -17.66 6.43 -7.12
CA THR A 45 -18.02 6.98 -5.82
C THR A 45 -17.15 6.22 -4.82
N PRO A 46 -15.97 6.74 -4.47
CA PRO A 46 -15.10 6.07 -3.50
C PRO A 46 -15.89 5.74 -2.24
N SER A 47 -15.66 4.56 -1.69
CA SER A 47 -16.22 4.13 -0.43
C SER A 47 -15.63 5.05 0.65
N GLN A 48 -16.40 6.08 1.05
CA GLN A 48 -16.03 7.18 1.94
C GLN A 48 -14.55 7.17 2.39
N THR A 49 -13.74 8.07 1.83
CA THR A 49 -12.61 8.62 2.58
C THR A 49 -13.18 9.11 3.91
N HIS A 50 -12.75 8.57 5.04
CA HIS A 50 -12.95 9.27 6.30
C HIS A 50 -12.51 10.71 6.09
N PRO A 51 -13.32 11.73 6.45
CA PRO A 51 -12.84 13.10 6.37
C PRO A 51 -11.51 13.15 7.12
N ALA A 52 -10.50 13.73 6.47
CA ALA A 52 -9.28 14.12 7.17
C ALA A 52 -9.75 14.89 8.41
N VAL A 53 -9.43 14.38 9.59
CA VAL A 53 -9.74 15.06 10.85
C VAL A 53 -9.13 16.46 10.72
N PRO A 54 -9.93 17.54 10.68
CA PRO A 54 -9.37 18.86 10.90
C PRO A 54 -8.79 18.83 12.30
N ALA A 55 -7.66 19.50 12.54
CA ALA A 55 -6.98 19.54 13.84
C ALA A 55 -7.81 20.18 14.98
N ASP A 56 -9.11 20.42 14.77
CA ASP A 56 -10.03 21.02 15.73
C ASP A 56 -11.07 20.00 16.22
N PRO A 57 -11.46 20.04 17.51
CA PRO A 57 -12.46 19.13 18.07
C PRO A 57 -13.82 19.29 17.36
N PRO A 58 -14.56 18.19 17.13
CA PRO A 58 -15.73 18.21 16.26
C PRO A 58 -16.87 19.01 16.88
N VAL A 59 -17.29 20.05 16.17
CA VAL A 59 -18.61 20.67 16.37
C VAL A 59 -19.65 19.69 15.82
N LEU A 60 -20.54 19.22 16.69
CA LEU A 60 -21.67 18.37 16.33
C LEU A 60 -22.48 19.05 15.22
N SER A 61 -22.35 18.54 14.01
CA SER A 61 -23.25 18.83 12.90
C SER A 61 -23.77 17.51 12.36
N ASP A 62 -25.07 17.47 12.10
CA ASP A 62 -25.80 16.25 11.79
C ASP A 62 -25.18 15.51 10.59
N PRO A 63 -25.07 14.17 10.66
CA PRO A 63 -24.52 13.39 9.55
C PRO A 63 -25.42 13.54 8.33
N VAL A 64 -24.86 14.08 7.24
CA VAL A 64 -25.47 14.02 5.91
C VAL A 64 -25.60 12.54 5.52
N PRO A 65 -26.80 12.00 5.25
CA PRO A 65 -26.95 10.62 4.84
C PRO A 65 -26.22 10.40 3.51
N SER A 66 -25.17 9.59 3.53
CA SER A 66 -24.55 9.09 2.31
C SER A 66 -25.39 7.91 1.82
N GLU A 67 -26.15 8.11 0.75
CA GLU A 67 -26.84 7.02 0.05
C GLU A 67 -25.81 5.95 -0.33
N PRO A 68 -26.02 4.67 0.03
CA PRO A 68 -25.13 3.60 -0.38
C PRO A 68 -25.14 3.49 -1.91
N ALA A 69 -23.95 3.39 -2.52
CA ALA A 69 -23.78 3.20 -3.97
C ALA A 69 -24.42 1.91 -4.53
N CYS A 70 -25.02 1.08 -3.66
CA CYS A 70 -25.81 -0.10 -3.99
C CYS A 70 -27.19 -0.01 -3.34
N PRO A 71 -28.29 -0.22 -4.10
CA PRO A 71 -29.60 -0.51 -3.52
C PRO A 71 -29.50 -1.67 -2.52
N GLY A 72 -30.26 -1.61 -1.42
CA GLY A 72 -30.16 -2.56 -0.30
C GLY A 72 -30.05 -4.03 -0.73
N ASP A 73 -30.87 -4.43 -1.71
CA ASP A 73 -30.96 -5.78 -2.23
C ASP A 73 -29.78 -6.21 -3.12
N ALA A 74 -29.18 -5.27 -3.87
CA ALA A 74 -28.04 -5.57 -4.74
C ALA A 74 -26.81 -5.98 -3.92
N ALA A 75 -26.63 -5.37 -2.74
CA ALA A 75 -25.57 -5.69 -1.80
C ALA A 75 -25.72 -7.10 -1.18
N LEU A 76 -26.90 -7.72 -1.30
CA LEU A 76 -27.20 -9.07 -0.83
C LEU A 76 -27.05 -10.13 -1.93
N THR A 77 -26.45 -9.75 -3.06
CA THR A 77 -26.10 -10.69 -4.13
C THR A 77 -24.60 -10.91 -4.18
N TYR A 78 -24.15 -12.14 -4.42
CA TYR A 78 -22.72 -12.48 -4.38
C TYR A 78 -21.89 -11.76 -5.46
N ARG A 79 -22.44 -11.62 -6.67
CA ARG A 79 -21.70 -11.04 -7.80
C ARG A 79 -21.80 -9.51 -7.74
N PRO A 80 -20.67 -8.78 -7.63
CA PRO A 80 -20.73 -7.33 -7.63
C PRO A 80 -21.24 -6.79 -8.97
N SER A 81 -21.97 -5.68 -8.90
CA SER A 81 -22.26 -4.90 -10.09
C SER A 81 -20.97 -4.39 -10.72
N ARG A 82 -21.01 -4.03 -12.01
CA ARG A 82 -19.84 -3.48 -12.70
C ARG A 82 -19.32 -2.21 -12.02
N GLN A 83 -20.21 -1.36 -11.51
CA GLN A 83 -19.83 -0.13 -10.80
C GLN A 83 -19.07 -0.43 -9.51
N ILE A 84 -19.57 -1.33 -8.67
CA ILE A 84 -18.91 -1.74 -7.42
C ILE A 84 -17.57 -2.42 -7.74
N ALA A 85 -17.53 -3.27 -8.77
CA ALA A 85 -16.32 -3.94 -9.19
C ALA A 85 -15.27 -2.95 -9.70
N ASP A 86 -15.70 -1.93 -10.45
CA ASP A 86 -14.82 -0.90 -10.98
C ASP A 86 -14.26 -0.01 -9.85
N GLN A 87 -15.10 0.35 -8.86
CA GLN A 87 -14.71 1.11 -7.68
C GLN A 87 -13.71 0.36 -6.81
N ALA A 88 -13.96 -0.92 -6.50
CA ALA A 88 -13.06 -1.71 -5.67
C ALA A 88 -11.67 -1.78 -6.32
N ARG A 89 -11.59 -2.00 -7.63
CA ARG A 89 -10.28 -2.06 -8.32
C ARG A 89 -9.58 -0.70 -8.35
N ALA A 90 -10.33 0.39 -8.50
CA ALA A 90 -9.80 1.74 -8.47
C ALA A 90 -9.29 2.16 -7.08
N GLU A 91 -9.92 1.72 -5.99
CA GLU A 91 -9.46 1.99 -4.62
C GLU A 91 -8.13 1.29 -4.30
N HIS A 92 -7.92 0.09 -4.83
CA HIS A 92 -6.77 -0.74 -4.46
C HIS A 92 -5.61 -0.68 -5.45
N GLY A 93 -5.87 -0.54 -6.75
CA GLY A 93 -4.84 -0.44 -7.81
C GLY A 93 -4.12 -1.76 -8.15
N THR A 94 -3.71 -2.51 -7.12
CA THR A 94 -3.06 -3.83 -7.25
C THR A 94 -3.73 -4.85 -6.32
N CYS A 95 -3.32 -6.11 -6.46
CA CYS A 95 -3.62 -7.16 -5.48
C CYS A 95 -3.27 -6.68 -4.06
N GLN A 96 -4.18 -6.86 -3.12
CA GLN A 96 -4.01 -6.40 -1.72
C GLN A 96 -2.96 -7.16 -0.94
N TRP A 97 -2.51 -8.32 -1.43
CA TRP A 97 -1.52 -9.11 -0.72
C TRP A 97 -0.20 -8.33 -0.58
N PRO A 98 0.47 -8.35 0.59
CA PRO A 98 1.72 -7.63 0.79
C PRO A 98 2.71 -7.88 -0.35
N HIS A 99 3.21 -6.80 -0.96
CA HIS A 99 4.22 -6.82 -2.02
C HIS A 99 3.78 -7.45 -3.36
N CYS A 100 2.49 -7.70 -3.57
CA CYS A 100 1.99 -8.17 -4.86
C CYS A 100 1.68 -6.98 -5.78
N ASP A 101 2.30 -6.96 -6.95
CA ASP A 101 2.18 -5.90 -7.97
C ASP A 101 1.16 -6.22 -9.08
N ARG A 102 0.47 -7.37 -8.98
CA ARG A 102 -0.55 -7.77 -9.95
C ARG A 102 -1.64 -6.69 -10.03
N ALA A 103 -1.88 -6.14 -11.22
CA ALA A 103 -2.90 -5.13 -11.46
C ALA A 103 -4.28 -5.59 -10.96
N ALA A 104 -5.03 -4.70 -10.30
CA ALA A 104 -6.35 -5.02 -9.74
C ALA A 104 -7.37 -5.46 -10.80
N TRP A 105 -7.24 -4.97 -12.04
CA TRP A 105 -8.06 -5.36 -13.18
C TRP A 105 -7.82 -6.78 -13.67
N GLU A 106 -6.70 -7.38 -13.27
CA GLU A 106 -6.36 -8.78 -13.55
C GLU A 106 -6.53 -9.69 -12.32
N CYS A 107 -7.19 -9.18 -11.27
CA CYS A 107 -7.45 -9.89 -10.04
C CYS A 107 -8.93 -10.31 -9.91
N ASP A 108 -9.13 -11.37 -9.14
CA ASP A 108 -10.45 -11.77 -8.64
C ASP A 108 -10.86 -10.75 -7.55
N LEU A 109 -12.13 -10.36 -7.52
CA LEU A 109 -12.66 -9.58 -6.40
C LEU A 109 -13.16 -10.53 -5.34
N ASP A 110 -12.70 -10.34 -4.12
CA ASP A 110 -13.02 -11.21 -2.99
C ASP A 110 -13.54 -10.41 -1.80
N HIS A 111 -14.48 -11.01 -1.08
CA HIS A 111 -15.06 -10.40 0.11
C HIS A 111 -14.10 -10.50 1.31
N HIS A 112 -13.87 -9.40 2.02
CA HIS A 112 -13.08 -9.37 3.25
C HIS A 112 -13.79 -10.12 4.37
N ASP A 113 -15.00 -9.69 4.69
CA ASP A 113 -15.99 -10.45 5.44
C ASP A 113 -16.74 -11.38 4.47
N PRO A 114 -16.62 -12.70 4.58
CA PRO A 114 -17.17 -13.64 3.62
C PRO A 114 -18.68 -13.47 3.38
N PHE A 115 -19.07 -13.49 2.11
CA PHE A 115 -20.48 -13.52 1.73
C PHE A 115 -21.11 -14.86 2.12
N ASN A 116 -22.32 -14.83 2.68
CA ASN A 116 -23.08 -16.03 3.04
C ASN A 116 -24.11 -16.38 1.96
N HIS A 117 -23.87 -17.46 1.22
CA HIS A 117 -24.76 -17.90 0.14
C HIS A 117 -26.12 -18.40 0.61
N ALA A 118 -26.22 -18.94 1.82
CA ALA A 118 -27.47 -19.50 2.35
C ALA A 118 -28.34 -18.43 3.02
N ALA A 119 -27.71 -17.44 3.64
CA ALA A 119 -28.37 -16.32 4.30
C ALA A 119 -27.57 -15.02 4.06
N PRO A 120 -27.76 -14.35 2.91
CA PRO A 120 -26.98 -13.17 2.53
C PRO A 120 -26.95 -12.04 3.57
N GLU A 121 -28.06 -11.85 4.29
CA GLU A 121 -28.21 -10.86 5.37
C GLU A 121 -27.30 -11.14 6.58
N ALA A 122 -26.84 -12.38 6.74
CA ALA A 122 -26.00 -12.83 7.84
C ALA A 122 -24.52 -12.99 7.44
N GLY A 123 -24.12 -12.47 6.27
CA GLY A 123 -22.72 -12.46 5.82
C GLY A 123 -22.27 -11.08 5.35
N GLY A 124 -21.04 -11.00 4.87
CA GLY A 124 -20.49 -9.75 4.38
C GLY A 124 -21.17 -9.29 3.10
N ARG A 125 -21.62 -8.03 3.08
CA ARG A 125 -22.32 -7.42 1.96
C ARG A 125 -21.41 -7.23 0.75
N THR A 126 -21.96 -7.30 -0.45
CA THR A 126 -21.26 -7.01 -1.71
C THR A 126 -21.25 -5.50 -1.97
N VAL A 127 -20.36 -4.82 -1.25
CA VAL A 127 -20.13 -3.37 -1.34
C VAL A 127 -18.64 -3.09 -1.49
N THR A 128 -18.29 -1.94 -2.06
CA THR A 128 -16.89 -1.55 -2.30
C THR A 128 -16.01 -1.67 -1.06
N ALA A 129 -16.50 -1.25 0.11
CA ALA A 129 -15.77 -1.37 1.39
C ALA A 129 -15.40 -2.81 1.78
N ASN A 130 -16.21 -3.80 1.39
CA ASN A 130 -16.01 -5.20 1.75
C ASN A 130 -15.35 -6.01 0.63
N LEU A 131 -15.06 -5.40 -0.52
CA LEU A 131 -14.41 -6.07 -1.63
C LEU A 131 -12.98 -5.57 -1.78
N GLY A 132 -12.10 -6.48 -2.20
CA GLY A 132 -10.94 -6.01 -2.90
C GLY A 132 -10.24 -7.07 -3.73
N PRO A 133 -9.31 -6.62 -4.58
CA PRO A 133 -8.65 -7.46 -5.55
C PRO A 133 -7.63 -8.39 -4.89
N LEU A 134 -7.69 -9.66 -5.26
CA LEU A 134 -6.68 -10.67 -4.99
C LEU A 134 -6.32 -11.39 -6.28
N CYS A 135 -5.03 -11.52 -6.57
CA CYS A 135 -4.60 -12.36 -7.69
C CYS A 135 -5.01 -13.81 -7.42
N ARG A 136 -5.14 -14.63 -8.47
CA ARG A 136 -5.66 -16.00 -8.34
C ARG A 136 -4.93 -16.85 -7.29
N GLY A 137 -3.61 -16.67 -7.14
CA GLY A 137 -2.81 -17.36 -6.13
C GLY A 137 -3.18 -16.93 -4.71
N HIS A 138 -3.21 -15.62 -4.47
CA HIS A 138 -3.54 -15.05 -3.16
C HIS A 138 -5.01 -15.26 -2.78
N HIS A 139 -5.93 -15.25 -3.75
CA HIS A 139 -7.33 -15.60 -3.53
C HIS A 139 -7.48 -17.01 -2.95
N ARG A 140 -6.75 -17.98 -3.51
CA ARG A 140 -6.72 -19.36 -3.01
C ARG A 140 -6.08 -19.45 -1.63
N ILE A 141 -5.00 -18.72 -1.37
CA ILE A 141 -4.35 -18.70 -0.05
C ILE A 141 -5.33 -18.17 1.01
N LYS A 142 -6.07 -17.09 0.73
CA LYS A 142 -7.13 -16.60 1.63
C LYS A 142 -8.19 -17.67 1.88
N THR A 143 -8.68 -18.29 0.81
CA THR A 143 -9.79 -19.24 0.89
C THR A 143 -9.43 -20.51 1.66
N PHE A 144 -8.24 -21.08 1.44
CA PHE A 144 -7.92 -22.43 1.90
C PHE A 144 -6.88 -22.49 3.01
N CYS A 145 -6.19 -21.39 3.31
CA CYS A 145 -5.04 -21.41 4.22
C CYS A 145 -5.26 -20.56 5.47
N GLY A 146 -6.50 -20.25 5.87
CA GLY A 146 -6.81 -19.63 7.16
C GLY A 146 -6.43 -18.15 7.31
N TRP A 147 -6.15 -17.45 6.21
CA TRP A 147 -5.87 -16.02 6.22
C TRP A 147 -7.17 -15.23 6.25
N THR A 148 -7.21 -14.15 7.03
CA THR A 148 -8.40 -13.29 7.14
C THR A 148 -8.04 -11.82 7.05
N PHE A 149 -9.02 -11.00 6.69
CA PHE A 149 -8.89 -9.55 6.63
C PHE A 149 -9.86 -8.91 7.62
N THR A 150 -9.43 -7.85 8.31
CA THR A 150 -10.32 -6.97 9.08
C THR A 150 -10.08 -5.52 8.68
N PRO A 151 -11.12 -4.65 8.66
CA PRO A 151 -10.93 -3.23 8.43
C PRO A 151 -10.08 -2.60 9.55
N GLY A 152 -9.20 -1.67 9.17
CA GLY A 152 -8.45 -0.82 10.10
C GLY A 152 -8.94 0.63 10.05
N SER A 153 -8.22 1.55 10.70
CA SER A 153 -8.48 2.99 10.65
C SER A 153 -7.88 3.63 9.39
N HIS A 154 -8.39 4.77 8.93
CA HIS A 154 -7.75 5.59 7.88
C HIS A 154 -7.38 4.81 6.60
N ASN A 155 -8.37 4.22 5.92
CA ASN A 155 -8.17 3.53 4.64
C ASN A 155 -7.20 2.33 4.71
N THR A 156 -7.10 1.69 5.89
CA THR A 156 -6.28 0.49 6.08
C THR A 156 -7.09 -0.79 6.20
N MET A 157 -6.44 -1.90 5.86
CA MET A 157 -6.89 -3.27 6.12
C MET A 157 -5.83 -3.99 6.92
N VAL A 158 -6.24 -4.83 7.87
CA VAL A 158 -5.33 -5.70 8.63
C VAL A 158 -5.48 -7.12 8.11
N LEU A 159 -4.39 -7.66 7.57
CA LEU A 159 -4.28 -9.06 7.16
C LEU A 159 -3.75 -9.90 8.32
N HIS A 160 -4.46 -10.98 8.64
CA HIS A 160 -4.12 -11.91 9.71
C HIS A 160 -3.60 -13.21 9.13
N ALA A 161 -2.39 -13.59 9.51
CA ALA A 161 -1.79 -14.87 9.18
C ALA A 161 -2.26 -15.97 10.14
N PRO A 162 -2.35 -17.24 9.69
CA PRO A 162 -2.62 -18.38 10.57
C PRO A 162 -1.61 -18.56 11.71
N SER A 163 -0.40 -18.04 11.52
CA SER A 163 0.65 -18.03 12.55
C SER A 163 0.43 -17.01 13.66
N GLY A 164 -0.57 -16.13 13.54
CA GLY A 164 -0.84 -15.03 14.46
C GLY A 164 -0.12 -13.72 14.11
N LEU A 165 0.68 -13.68 13.04
CA LEU A 165 1.26 -12.43 12.54
C LEU A 165 0.19 -11.55 11.88
N THR A 166 0.31 -10.24 12.04
CA THR A 166 -0.58 -9.26 11.42
C THR A 166 0.19 -8.28 10.54
N TYR A 167 -0.45 -7.85 9.46
CA TYR A 167 0.11 -6.89 8.51
C TYR A 167 -0.90 -5.79 8.25
N THR A 168 -0.50 -4.53 8.46
CA THR A 168 -1.31 -3.37 8.06
C THR A 168 -1.05 -3.04 6.60
N LEU A 169 -2.13 -3.00 5.83
CA LEU A 169 -2.17 -2.72 4.40
C LEU A 169 -2.91 -1.41 4.19
N TYR A 170 -2.47 -0.63 3.20
CA TYR A 170 -3.10 0.64 2.83
C TYR A 170 -3.77 0.47 1.47
N LYS A 171 -4.97 1.03 1.28
CA LYS A 171 -5.59 1.07 -0.04
C LYS A 171 -5.00 2.22 -0.87
N SER A 172 -3.73 2.10 -1.23
CA SER A 172 -2.97 3.13 -1.96
C SER A 172 -3.20 3.07 -3.47
N GLY A 173 -4.43 2.83 -3.90
CA GLY A 173 -4.77 2.74 -5.32
C GLY A 173 -4.89 4.11 -6.00
N PRO A 174 -5.24 4.10 -7.29
CA PRO A 174 -5.42 5.31 -8.10
C PRO A 174 -6.35 6.34 -7.49
N VAL A 175 -7.40 5.93 -6.78
CA VAL A 175 -8.30 6.88 -6.10
C VAL A 175 -7.53 7.70 -5.06
N GLU A 176 -6.83 7.06 -4.12
CA GLU A 176 -6.03 7.77 -3.12
C GLU A 176 -4.91 8.58 -3.77
N LEU A 177 -4.30 8.08 -4.84
CA LEU A 177 -3.24 8.80 -5.55
C LEU A 177 -3.72 10.12 -6.19
N LEU A 178 -4.96 10.15 -6.68
CA LEU A 178 -5.52 11.28 -7.42
C LEU A 178 -6.35 12.24 -6.55
N THR A 179 -6.96 11.73 -5.48
CA THR A 179 -7.82 12.52 -4.58
C THR A 179 -7.25 12.70 -3.19
N GLY A 180 -6.23 11.91 -2.83
CA GLY A 180 -5.60 12.01 -1.53
C GLY A 180 -4.84 13.33 -1.39
N THR A 181 -4.96 13.94 -0.22
CA THR A 181 -3.91 14.88 0.20
C THR A 181 -2.66 14.03 0.42
N PRO A 182 -1.53 14.29 -0.28
CA PRO A 182 -0.31 13.56 0.02
C PRO A 182 -0.09 13.66 1.53
N PRO A 183 0.17 12.55 2.25
CA PRO A 183 0.49 12.66 3.67
C PRO A 183 1.59 13.71 3.77
N ALA A 184 1.43 14.69 4.66
CA ALA A 184 2.42 15.74 4.84
C ALA A 184 3.76 15.03 4.97
N PHE A 185 4.61 15.14 3.94
CA PHE A 185 5.93 14.55 4.02
C PHE A 185 6.51 15.17 5.28
N PRO A 186 7.00 14.37 6.26
CA PRO A 186 7.67 14.95 7.40
C PRO A 186 8.70 15.91 6.81
N ALA A 187 8.68 17.16 7.26
CA ALA A 187 9.57 18.20 6.76
C ALA A 187 10.95 17.55 6.59
N PRO A 188 11.58 17.67 5.40
CA PRO A 188 12.80 16.94 5.08
C PRO A 188 13.68 17.00 6.31
N HIS A 189 14.00 15.82 6.86
CA HIS A 189 14.59 15.68 8.19
C HIS A 189 15.59 16.81 8.34
N THR A 190 15.35 17.72 9.30
CA THR A 190 16.22 18.88 9.55
C THR A 190 17.64 18.36 9.42
N ALA A 191 18.39 18.90 8.45
CA ALA A 191 19.63 18.32 7.95
C ALA A 191 20.35 17.64 9.11
N PRO A 192 20.64 16.32 9.03
CA PRO A 192 21.09 15.56 10.19
C PRO A 192 22.18 16.37 10.87
N ALA A 193 22.02 16.63 12.18
CA ALA A 193 23.01 17.35 12.97
C ALA A 193 24.37 16.87 12.53
N GLN A 194 25.17 17.78 11.94
CA GLN A 194 26.37 17.47 11.15
C GLN A 194 27.02 16.18 11.64
N LEU A 195 26.88 15.09 10.86
CA LEU A 195 27.51 13.82 11.22
C LEU A 195 28.97 14.14 11.52
N ALA A 196 29.43 13.79 12.73
CA ALA A 196 30.78 14.08 13.17
C ALA A 196 31.75 13.67 12.06
N ARG A 197 32.47 14.66 11.51
CA ARG A 197 33.27 14.50 10.32
C ARG A 197 34.24 13.35 10.58
N LYS A 198 34.13 12.25 9.83
CA LYS A 198 34.99 11.09 10.04
C LYS A 198 36.45 11.53 9.93
N THR A 199 37.17 11.51 11.05
CA THR A 199 38.57 11.96 11.12
C THR A 199 39.51 11.05 10.32
N ARG A 200 39.06 9.86 9.95
CA ARG A 200 39.84 8.88 9.18
C ARG A 200 39.06 8.35 7.97
N THR A 201 39.77 8.25 6.84
CA THR A 201 39.25 7.58 5.64
C THR A 201 39.22 6.05 5.82
N ARG A 202 38.44 5.34 4.98
CA ARG A 202 38.41 3.86 4.96
C ARG A 202 39.81 3.25 4.84
N THR A 203 40.67 3.85 4.00
CA THR A 203 42.06 3.43 3.82
C THR A 203 42.86 3.59 5.11
N GLN A 204 42.76 4.72 5.79
CA GLN A 204 43.45 4.95 7.07
C GLN A 204 42.96 3.98 8.16
N HIS A 205 41.67 3.66 8.18
CA HIS A 205 41.11 2.67 9.11
C HIS A 205 41.65 1.26 8.84
N ARG A 206 41.74 0.86 7.56
CA ARG A 206 42.33 -0.42 7.14
C ARG A 206 43.81 -0.50 7.53
N THR A 207 44.59 0.54 7.26
CA THR A 207 46.01 0.58 7.61
C THR A 207 46.24 0.53 9.13
N ALA A 208 45.44 1.26 9.90
CA ALA A 208 45.50 1.23 11.36
C ALA A 208 45.21 -0.18 11.90
N ARG A 209 44.14 -0.83 11.41
CA ARG A 209 43.80 -2.20 11.78
C ARG A 209 44.94 -3.18 11.49
N VAL A 210 45.50 -3.13 10.28
CA VAL A 210 46.63 -3.98 9.89
C VAL A 210 47.85 -3.74 10.77
N ARG A 211 48.14 -2.50 11.14
CA ARG A 211 49.26 -2.17 12.04
C ARG A 211 49.04 -2.74 13.44
N THR A 212 47.82 -2.63 13.98
CA THR A 212 47.45 -3.21 15.26
C THR A 212 47.57 -4.73 15.24
N GLU A 213 47.00 -5.41 14.24
CA GLU A 213 47.10 -6.87 14.07
C GLU A 213 48.57 -7.32 13.97
N ARG A 214 49.41 -6.59 13.21
CA ARG A 214 50.86 -6.88 13.13
C ARG A 214 51.57 -6.71 14.46
N GLY A 215 51.23 -5.68 15.24
CA GLY A 215 51.79 -5.47 16.58
C GLY A 215 51.43 -6.59 17.55
N ILE A 216 50.16 -7.04 17.53
CA ILE A 216 49.69 -8.18 18.33
C ILE A 216 50.46 -9.44 17.94
N ASN A 217 50.52 -9.76 16.64
CA ASN A 217 51.24 -10.95 16.15
C ASN A 217 52.74 -10.92 16.49
N HIS A 218 53.36 -9.74 16.45
CA HIS A 218 54.75 -9.57 16.85
C HIS A 218 54.94 -9.86 18.35
N ALA A 219 54.07 -9.30 19.21
CA ALA A 219 54.11 -9.56 20.66
C ALA A 219 53.93 -11.06 20.98
N THR A 220 52.97 -11.73 20.33
CA THR A 220 52.78 -13.18 20.45
C THR A 220 54.03 -13.96 20.03
N ARG A 221 54.71 -13.55 18.94
CA ARG A 221 55.96 -14.20 18.51
C ARG A 221 57.08 -14.01 19.52
N CYS A 222 57.26 -12.80 20.06
CA CYS A 222 58.26 -12.54 21.10
C CYS A 222 58.04 -13.39 22.36
N GLN A 223 56.79 -13.56 22.78
CA GLN A 223 56.43 -14.44 23.91
C GLN A 223 56.74 -15.92 23.61
N ASN A 224 56.53 -16.36 22.37
CA ASN A 224 56.83 -17.74 21.97
C ASN A 224 58.35 -18.00 21.83
N THR A 225 59.17 -16.99 21.52
CA THR A 225 60.62 -17.13 21.41
C THR A 225 61.37 -17.18 22.74
N THR A 226 60.73 -16.77 23.86
CA THR A 226 61.34 -16.81 25.20
C THR A 226 61.18 -18.14 25.93
N GLY A 227 60.56 -19.16 25.30
CA GLY A 227 60.13 -20.38 25.98
C GLY A 227 60.69 -21.70 25.45
N THR A 228 61.75 -21.72 24.64
CA THR A 228 62.29 -23.00 24.14
C THR A 228 63.79 -22.91 23.85
N GLU A 229 64.61 -23.17 24.87
CA GLU A 229 65.96 -23.66 24.66
C GLU A 229 65.87 -25.17 24.37
N PRO A 230 66.41 -25.68 23.24
CA PRO A 230 66.29 -27.09 22.90
C PRO A 230 67.27 -27.91 23.76
N PRO A 231 66.83 -29.01 24.40
CA PRO A 231 67.75 -29.89 25.11
C PRO A 231 68.60 -30.71 24.11
N PHE A 232 69.92 -30.70 24.32
CA PHE A 232 70.81 -31.78 23.89
C PHE A 232 70.63 -33.00 24.80
#